data_AF-A0A936C0F7-F1
#
_entry.id   AF-A0A936C0F7-F1
#
_cell.length_a   1.000
_cell.length_b   1.000
_cell.length_c   1.000
_cell.angle_alpha   90.00
_cell.angle_beta   90.00
_cell.angle_gamma   90.00
#
_symmetry.space_group_name_H-M   'P 1'
#
loop_
_entity.id
_entity.type
_entity.pdbx_description
1 polymer ?
#
loop_
_entity_poly.entity_id
_entity_poly.type
_entity_poly.pdbx_seq_one_letter_code
_entity_poly.pdbx_strand_id
1 'polypeptide(L)'
;MLQTPLLLLSLTVVSAAPAPPPSAPLKRLRNFAGECYGLVEPGPDHKLVEEPKNGYLHVEGSYPTCGCGCSVTVGAYRRTSGAHVMLKREEWTCEQAIGLSASVPLSSILPMGVGLATFGAKPPASDEARFFLDVEIPRHGTKTVLLLRMLPFGVRATCAHGLCVDMLDRDNTRRDSLELVWKLVHATSDPAVLEAFMNQGVVSPEWMREVASMLDHHIKTVDDLRKELLALRRTYEIYQSLATTRVTLSWNRVASRFDVANKKAQPSPPPRRTFLEFLKESHFWQPVC
;
A
#
# COMPACT_ATOMS: atom_id res chain seq x y z
N MET A 1 -71.07 -25.64 -16.30
CA MET A 1 -70.31 -26.23 -15.19
C MET A 1 -68.84 -26.00 -15.48
N LEU A 2 -68.20 -25.04 -14.79
CA LEU A 2 -66.78 -24.67 -14.98
C LEU A 2 -66.01 -25.13 -13.73
N GLN A 3 -65.16 -26.15 -13.89
CA GLN A 3 -64.25 -26.64 -12.85
C GLN A 3 -62.95 -25.84 -12.90
N THR A 4 -62.64 -25.15 -11.80
CA THR A 4 -61.38 -24.44 -11.59
C THR A 4 -60.40 -25.37 -10.87
N PRO A 5 -59.15 -25.53 -11.33
CA PRO A 5 -58.19 -26.41 -10.67
C PRO A 5 -57.55 -25.70 -9.47
N LEU A 6 -57.57 -26.38 -8.31
CA LEU A 6 -56.83 -25.97 -7.11
C LEU A 6 -55.33 -26.25 -7.32
N LEU A 7 -54.52 -25.19 -7.35
CA LEU A 7 -53.07 -25.27 -7.31
C LEU A 7 -52.60 -25.46 -5.86
N LEU A 8 -52.14 -26.67 -5.52
CA LEU A 8 -51.46 -26.95 -4.25
C LEU A 8 -50.04 -26.38 -4.29
N LEU A 9 -49.80 -25.31 -3.54
CA LEU A 9 -48.47 -24.78 -3.23
C LEU A 9 -47.82 -25.65 -2.15
N SER A 10 -46.85 -26.48 -2.55
CA SER A 10 -46.00 -27.24 -1.63
C SER A 10 -44.97 -26.32 -0.96
N LEU A 11 -45.23 -25.93 0.30
CA LEU A 11 -44.27 -25.23 1.15
C LEU A 11 -43.12 -26.17 1.52
N THR A 12 -41.99 -26.05 0.85
CA THR A 12 -40.73 -26.68 1.26
C THR A 12 -40.14 -25.86 2.40
N VAL A 13 -40.18 -26.42 3.61
CA VAL A 13 -39.49 -25.87 4.77
C VAL A 13 -37.99 -26.04 4.54
N VAL A 14 -37.32 -24.95 4.12
CA VAL A 14 -35.87 -24.90 4.04
C VAL A 14 -35.34 -24.87 5.47
N SER A 15 -34.92 -26.04 5.97
CA SER A 15 -34.24 -26.16 7.25
C SER A 15 -32.92 -25.38 7.19
N ALA A 16 -32.83 -24.29 7.96
CA ALA A 16 -31.61 -23.50 8.05
C ALA A 16 -30.52 -24.34 8.71
N ALA A 17 -29.39 -24.51 8.03
CA ALA A 17 -28.24 -25.20 8.59
C ALA A 17 -27.83 -24.55 9.93
N PRO A 18 -27.45 -25.35 10.95
CA PRO A 18 -27.07 -24.83 12.26
C PRO A 18 -25.91 -23.83 12.13
N ALA A 19 -26.03 -22.71 12.84
CA ALA A 19 -24.98 -21.70 12.87
C ALA A 19 -23.66 -22.33 13.37
N PRO A 20 -22.51 -22.05 12.73
CA PRO A 20 -21.23 -22.57 13.18
C PRO A 20 -20.92 -22.10 14.61
N PRO A 21 -20.19 -22.90 15.40
CA PRO A 21 -19.87 -22.56 16.78
C PRO A 21 -19.12 -21.21 16.86
N PRO A 22 -19.37 -20.41 17.92
CA PRO A 22 -18.88 -19.03 18.03
C PRO A 22 -17.35 -18.88 18.03
N SER A 23 -16.60 -19.96 18.27
CA SER A 23 -15.12 -19.97 18.24
C SER A 23 -14.52 -20.15 16.84
N ALA A 24 -15.30 -20.62 15.85
CA ALA A 24 -14.78 -20.90 14.51
C ALA A 24 -14.36 -19.63 13.73
N PRO A 25 -15.09 -18.49 13.79
CA PRO A 25 -14.69 -17.28 13.08
C PRO A 25 -13.40 -16.66 13.64
N LEU A 26 -13.29 -16.58 14.97
CA LEU A 26 -12.13 -15.98 15.62
C LEU A 26 -10.85 -16.79 15.37
N LYS A 27 -10.93 -18.12 15.51
CA LYS A 27 -9.78 -19.00 15.21
C LYS A 27 -9.27 -18.81 13.79
N ARG A 28 -10.16 -18.66 12.80
CA ARG A 28 -9.75 -18.41 11.41
C ARG A 28 -9.08 -17.05 11.24
N LEU A 29 -9.60 -16.00 11.87
CA LEU A 29 -8.98 -14.66 11.84
C LEU A 29 -7.56 -14.69 12.42
N ARG A 30 -7.39 -15.29 13.61
CA ARG A 30 -6.07 -15.44 14.26
C ARG A 30 -5.09 -16.24 13.40
N ASN A 31 -5.54 -17.38 12.85
CA ASN A 31 -4.70 -18.20 11.97
C ASN A 31 -4.28 -17.43 10.70
N PHE A 32 -5.15 -16.58 10.15
CA PHE A 32 -4.83 -15.81 8.96
C PHE A 32 -3.96 -14.58 9.26
N ALA A 33 -4.05 -14.01 10.47
CA ALA A 33 -3.16 -12.97 10.95
C ALA A 33 -1.70 -13.44 11.04
N GLY A 34 -1.47 -14.75 11.23
CA GLY A 34 -0.17 -15.37 11.05
C GLY A 34 0.82 -15.03 12.18
N GLU A 35 2.09 -14.87 11.80
CA GLU A 35 3.21 -14.77 12.75
C GLU A 35 3.10 -13.53 13.64
N CYS A 36 2.70 -12.38 13.10
CA CYS A 36 2.55 -11.17 13.90
C CYS A 36 1.61 -11.37 15.11
N TYR A 37 0.50 -12.08 14.93
CA TYR A 37 -0.40 -12.41 16.04
C TYR A 37 0.23 -13.33 17.10
N GLY A 38 1.12 -14.24 16.68
CA GLY A 38 1.77 -15.20 17.59
C GLY A 38 3.00 -14.66 18.31
N LEU A 39 3.64 -13.63 17.76
CA LEU A 39 4.92 -13.09 18.26
C LEU A 39 4.77 -11.84 19.13
N VAL A 40 3.65 -11.11 19.02
CA VAL A 40 3.45 -9.88 19.81
C VAL A 40 3.20 -10.23 21.26
N GLU A 41 4.02 -9.66 22.15
CA GLU A 41 3.87 -9.82 23.59
C GLU A 41 2.94 -8.73 24.17
N PRO A 42 2.15 -9.03 25.21
CA PRO A 42 1.43 -8.03 25.96
C PRO A 42 2.40 -6.99 26.56
N GLY A 43 2.27 -5.74 26.14
CA GLY A 43 3.09 -4.61 26.60
C GLY A 43 2.35 -3.28 26.47
N PRO A 44 2.97 -2.16 26.84
CA PRO A 44 2.35 -0.83 26.75
C PRO A 44 1.95 -0.46 25.32
N ASP A 45 2.71 -0.91 24.33
CA ASP A 45 2.45 -0.64 22.91
C ASP A 45 1.61 -1.73 22.23
N HIS A 46 1.18 -2.76 23.00
CA HIS A 46 0.35 -3.84 22.47
C HIS A 46 -1.10 -3.39 22.33
N LYS A 47 -1.64 -3.57 21.12
CA LYS A 47 -3.02 -3.28 20.80
C LYS A 47 -3.64 -4.47 20.10
N LEU A 48 -4.61 -5.10 20.77
CA LEU A 48 -5.40 -6.20 20.22
C LEU A 48 -6.88 -5.82 20.17
N VAL A 49 -7.47 -5.90 18.97
CA VAL A 49 -8.90 -5.69 18.74
C VAL A 49 -9.46 -6.92 18.02
N GLU A 50 -10.30 -7.67 18.72
CA GLU A 50 -10.95 -8.87 18.17
C GLU A 50 -12.46 -8.68 18.09
N GLU A 51 -12.98 -8.56 16.87
CA GLU A 51 -14.41 -8.41 16.64
C GLU A 51 -14.90 -9.45 15.63
N PRO A 52 -14.97 -10.74 16.01
CA PRO A 52 -15.34 -11.82 15.10
C PRO A 52 -16.75 -11.65 14.52
N LYS A 53 -17.67 -10.95 15.23
CA LYS A 53 -19.01 -10.60 14.70
C LYS A 53 -18.95 -9.64 13.52
N ASN A 54 -17.94 -8.77 13.48
CA ASN A 54 -17.69 -7.84 12.38
C ASN A 54 -16.69 -8.41 11.36
N GLY A 55 -16.17 -9.62 11.59
CA GLY A 55 -15.13 -10.20 10.76
C GLY A 55 -13.82 -9.44 10.82
N TYR A 56 -13.53 -8.76 11.93
CA TYR A 56 -12.37 -7.88 12.06
C TYR A 56 -11.42 -8.38 13.15
N LEU A 57 -10.12 -8.33 12.85
CA LEU A 57 -9.04 -8.51 13.81
C LEU A 57 -7.94 -7.48 13.50
N HIS A 58 -7.42 -6.85 14.54
CA HIS A 58 -6.22 -6.03 14.46
C HIS A 58 -5.32 -6.37 15.64
N VAL A 59 -4.05 -6.63 15.37
CA VAL A 59 -3.02 -6.77 16.39
C VAL A 59 -1.81 -5.94 15.98
N GLU A 60 -1.26 -5.22 16.93
CA GLU A 60 -0.08 -4.37 16.79
C GLU A 60 0.73 -4.47 18.08
N GLY A 61 2.05 -4.49 17.95
CA GLY A 61 2.95 -4.43 19.09
C GLY A 61 4.37 -4.80 18.70
N SER A 62 5.24 -4.88 19.70
CA SER A 62 6.63 -5.30 19.52
C SER A 62 6.81 -6.77 19.86
N TYR A 63 7.78 -7.41 19.20
CA TYR A 63 8.25 -8.73 19.62
C TYR A 63 9.59 -8.60 20.36
N PRO A 64 9.85 -9.46 21.36
CA PRO A 64 10.99 -9.33 22.24
C PRO A 64 12.30 -9.47 21.46
N THR A 65 13.35 -8.83 21.98
CA THR A 65 14.78 -8.87 21.59
C THR A 65 15.30 -7.81 20.61
N CYS A 66 14.49 -7.25 19.71
CA CYS A 66 15.01 -6.30 18.69
C CYS A 66 14.30 -4.94 18.63
N GLY A 67 13.29 -4.69 19.48
CA GLY A 67 12.49 -3.47 19.41
C GLY A 67 11.66 -3.36 18.13
N CYS A 68 11.56 -4.44 17.37
CA CYS A 68 10.84 -4.52 16.12
C CYS A 68 9.35 -4.67 16.39
N GLY A 69 8.56 -3.87 15.69
CA GLY A 69 7.11 -3.91 15.70
C GLY A 69 6.56 -4.72 14.54
N CYS A 70 5.36 -5.26 14.73
CA CYS A 70 4.52 -5.69 13.64
C CYS A 70 3.09 -5.18 13.85
N SER A 71 2.37 -4.95 12.76
CA SER A 71 0.97 -4.59 12.76
C SER A 71 0.24 -5.39 11.69
N VAL A 72 -0.81 -6.10 12.06
CA VAL A 72 -1.63 -6.85 11.12
C VAL A 72 -3.10 -6.54 11.34
N THR A 73 -3.79 -6.29 10.23
CA THR A 73 -5.24 -6.07 10.20
C THR A 73 -5.86 -7.07 9.23
N VAL A 74 -6.86 -7.80 9.71
CA VAL A 74 -7.60 -8.81 8.94
C VAL A 74 -9.08 -8.44 8.87
N GLY A 75 -9.62 -8.46 7.66
CA GLY A 75 -11.05 -8.32 7.39
C GLY A 75 -11.61 -9.57 6.71
N ALA A 76 -12.73 -10.10 7.20
CA ALA A 76 -13.44 -11.25 6.66
C ALA A 76 -14.72 -10.82 5.94
N TYR A 77 -14.76 -11.06 4.63
CA TYR A 77 -15.84 -10.66 3.73
C TYR A 77 -16.70 -11.87 3.35
N ARG A 78 -17.96 -11.85 3.78
CA ARG A 78 -18.90 -12.97 3.59
C ARG A 78 -19.36 -13.08 2.13
N ARG A 79 -19.30 -14.29 1.56
CA ARG A 79 -19.88 -14.68 0.27
C ARG A 79 -21.37 -15.03 0.42
N THR A 80 -22.09 -15.13 -0.70
CA THR A 80 -23.48 -15.66 -0.71
C THR A 80 -23.60 -17.06 -0.09
N SER A 81 -22.59 -17.92 -0.27
CA SER A 81 -22.54 -19.26 0.34
C SER A 81 -22.36 -19.27 1.86
N GLY A 82 -22.09 -18.13 2.49
CA GLY A 82 -21.73 -18.04 3.90
C GLY A 82 -20.25 -18.26 4.21
N ALA A 83 -19.46 -18.75 3.25
CA ALA A 83 -17.99 -18.74 3.36
C ALA A 83 -17.43 -17.31 3.40
N HIS A 84 -16.22 -17.14 3.92
CA HIS A 84 -15.56 -15.83 4.00
C HIS A 84 -14.30 -15.80 3.13
N VAL A 85 -14.04 -14.65 2.52
CA VAL A 85 -12.75 -14.27 1.97
C VAL A 85 -12.06 -13.41 3.02
N MET A 86 -10.79 -13.69 3.32
CA MET A 86 -10.01 -12.84 4.21
C MET A 86 -9.09 -11.94 3.39
N LEU A 87 -9.00 -10.67 3.78
CA LEU A 87 -8.01 -9.71 3.33
C LEU A 87 -7.14 -9.35 4.53
N LYS A 88 -5.82 -9.36 4.35
CA LYS A 88 -4.84 -9.02 5.37
C LYS A 88 -3.96 -7.88 4.87
N ARG A 89 -3.85 -6.83 5.69
CA ARG A 89 -2.75 -5.85 5.65
C ARG A 89 -1.77 -6.22 6.74
N GLU A 90 -0.50 -6.32 6.43
CA GLU A 90 0.56 -6.64 7.39
C GLU A 90 1.73 -5.68 7.20
N GLU A 91 2.36 -5.31 8.31
CA GLU A 91 3.48 -4.39 8.38
C GLU A 91 4.50 -4.89 9.41
N TRP A 92 5.78 -4.91 9.05
CA TRP A 92 6.92 -5.25 9.90
C TRP A 92 7.90 -4.09 9.89
N THR A 93 8.15 -3.47 11.04
CA THR A 93 8.88 -2.20 11.07
C THR A 93 10.37 -2.36 10.78
N CYS A 94 11.00 -3.46 11.21
CA CYS A 94 12.44 -3.69 11.01
C CYS A 94 12.79 -4.24 9.64
N GLU A 95 11.89 -5.00 9.01
CA GLU A 95 12.10 -5.45 7.63
C GLU A 95 11.58 -4.43 6.62
N GLN A 96 10.94 -3.36 7.12
CA GLN A 96 10.16 -2.40 6.35
C GLN A 96 9.18 -3.10 5.41
N ALA A 97 8.68 -4.26 5.83
CA ALA A 97 7.82 -5.07 5.00
C ALA A 97 6.39 -4.56 5.14
N ILE A 98 5.74 -4.19 4.05
CA ILE A 98 4.31 -3.88 4.03
C ILE A 98 3.67 -4.76 2.97
N GLY A 99 2.67 -5.54 3.33
CA GLY A 99 2.08 -6.54 2.44
C GLY A 99 0.56 -6.54 2.48
N LEU A 100 -0.03 -6.67 1.30
CA LEU A 100 -1.42 -7.05 1.12
C LEU A 100 -1.49 -8.53 0.72
N SER A 101 -2.33 -9.30 1.41
CA SER A 101 -2.58 -10.70 1.05
C SER A 101 -4.04 -11.08 1.27
N ALA A 102 -4.48 -12.17 0.66
CA ALA A 102 -5.84 -12.65 0.81
C ALA A 102 -5.90 -14.19 0.85
N SER A 103 -6.97 -14.74 1.40
CA SER A 103 -7.19 -16.19 1.48
C SER A 103 -7.45 -16.85 0.11
N VAL A 104 -7.50 -16.05 -0.95
CA VAL A 104 -7.60 -16.39 -2.37
C VAL A 104 -6.74 -15.39 -3.15
N PRO A 105 -6.39 -15.62 -4.42
CA PRO A 105 -5.57 -14.68 -5.19
C PRO A 105 -6.15 -13.25 -5.18
N LEU A 106 -5.33 -12.23 -4.93
CA LEU A 106 -5.78 -10.82 -4.86
C LEU A 106 -6.48 -10.37 -6.14
N SER A 107 -5.99 -10.80 -7.30
CA SER A 107 -6.62 -10.51 -8.60
C SER A 107 -8.04 -11.05 -8.74
N SER A 108 -8.44 -12.05 -7.95
CA SER A 108 -9.81 -12.59 -7.95
C SER A 108 -10.79 -11.75 -7.12
N ILE A 109 -10.29 -10.92 -6.21
CA ILE A 109 -11.12 -10.15 -5.28
C ILE A 109 -11.01 -8.64 -5.49
N LEU A 110 -9.93 -8.12 -6.06
CA LEU A 110 -9.82 -6.70 -6.38
C LEU A 110 -10.63 -6.36 -7.65
N PRO A 111 -11.01 -5.09 -7.85
CA PRO A 111 -11.59 -4.66 -9.11
C PRO A 111 -10.68 -5.01 -10.30
N MET A 112 -11.29 -5.29 -11.45
CA MET A 112 -10.54 -5.67 -12.64
C MET A 112 -9.78 -4.44 -13.15
N GLY A 113 -8.52 -4.63 -13.51
CA GLY A 113 -7.66 -3.54 -13.97
C GLY A 113 -7.27 -2.56 -12.85
N VAL A 114 -7.32 -2.98 -11.58
CA VAL A 114 -6.68 -2.20 -10.50
C VAL A 114 -5.22 -1.97 -10.84
N GLY A 115 -4.82 -0.71 -10.79
CA GLY A 115 -3.51 -0.22 -11.23
C GLY A 115 -3.43 1.29 -11.05
N LEU A 116 -2.34 1.92 -11.51
CA LEU A 116 -2.18 3.38 -11.45
C LEU A 116 -3.31 4.14 -12.16
N ALA A 117 -3.89 3.57 -13.21
CA ALA A 117 -5.06 4.12 -13.89
C ALA A 117 -6.31 4.23 -12.99
N THR A 118 -6.42 3.38 -11.96
CA THR A 118 -7.49 3.47 -10.95
C THR A 118 -7.40 4.76 -10.13
N PHE A 119 -6.21 5.35 -10.05
CA PHE A 119 -5.90 6.60 -9.34
C PHE A 119 -5.78 7.80 -10.30
N GLY A 120 -6.08 7.61 -11.59
CA GLY A 120 -6.03 8.66 -12.61
C GLY A 120 -4.66 8.90 -13.24
N ALA A 121 -3.62 8.13 -12.87
CA ALA A 121 -2.32 8.21 -13.52
C ALA A 121 -2.23 7.33 -14.76
N LYS A 122 -1.45 7.77 -15.75
CA LYS A 122 -1.03 6.89 -16.84
C LYS A 122 0.00 5.89 -16.31
N PRO A 123 -0.08 4.60 -16.71
CA PRO A 123 0.94 3.65 -16.32
C PRO A 123 2.30 4.09 -16.90
N PRO A 124 3.40 3.93 -16.14
CA PRO A 124 4.74 4.20 -16.65
C PRO A 124 5.08 3.21 -17.77
N ALA A 125 6.01 3.61 -18.65
CA ALA A 125 6.52 2.72 -19.70
C ALA A 125 7.48 1.63 -19.16
N SER A 126 7.85 1.70 -17.88
CA SER A 126 8.79 0.80 -17.21
C SER A 126 8.07 0.03 -16.10
N ASP A 127 8.49 -1.22 -15.87
CA ASP A 127 8.04 -2.05 -14.75
C ASP A 127 8.74 -1.72 -13.41
N GLU A 128 9.63 -0.72 -13.40
CA GLU A 128 10.19 -0.18 -12.16
C GLU A 128 9.06 0.42 -11.31
N ALA A 129 8.78 -0.21 -10.19
CA ALA A 129 7.74 0.23 -9.30
C ALA A 129 8.15 1.49 -8.57
N ARG A 130 7.24 2.45 -8.50
CA ARG A 130 7.39 3.70 -7.73
C ARG A 130 6.35 3.82 -6.63
N PHE A 131 5.35 2.93 -6.66
CA PHE A 131 4.20 2.94 -5.77
C PHE A 131 3.87 1.51 -5.34
N PHE A 132 3.20 1.41 -4.21
CA PHE A 132 2.57 0.19 -3.76
C PHE A 132 1.13 0.45 -3.32
N LEU A 133 0.30 -0.60 -3.37
CA LEU A 133 -1.06 -0.61 -2.86
C LEU A 133 -1.05 -0.96 -1.38
N ASP A 134 -1.63 -0.08 -0.59
CA ASP A 134 -1.97 -0.33 0.79
C ASP A 134 -3.51 -0.36 0.93
N VAL A 135 -4.00 -0.82 2.07
CA VAL A 135 -5.43 -0.94 2.32
C VAL A 135 -5.80 -0.54 3.74
N GLU A 136 -6.89 0.22 3.88
CA GLU A 136 -7.57 0.41 5.16
C GLU A 136 -8.77 -0.54 5.21
N ILE A 137 -8.68 -1.53 6.09
CA ILE A 137 -9.76 -2.48 6.36
C ILE A 137 -10.63 -1.89 7.47
N PRO A 138 -11.93 -1.69 7.23
CA PRO A 138 -12.80 -1.08 8.24
C PRO A 138 -13.06 -2.05 9.39
N ARG A 139 -13.08 -1.52 10.62
CA ARG A 139 -13.56 -2.27 11.80
C ARG A 139 -15.04 -2.66 11.68
N HIS A 140 -15.85 -1.81 11.05
CA HIS A 140 -17.28 -2.04 10.85
C HIS A 140 -17.69 -1.85 9.39
N GLY A 141 -18.49 -2.76 8.86
CA GLY A 141 -18.96 -2.74 7.48
C GLY A 141 -17.96 -3.35 6.50
N THR A 142 -18.12 -3.05 5.20
CA THR A 142 -17.32 -3.66 4.12
C THR A 142 -16.66 -2.64 3.19
N LYS A 143 -16.73 -1.35 3.55
CA LYS A 143 -16.10 -0.27 2.79
C LYS A 143 -14.61 -0.23 3.08
N THR A 144 -13.84 -0.75 2.14
CA THR A 144 -12.38 -0.89 2.24
C THR A 144 -11.74 0.22 1.45
N VAL A 145 -10.69 0.88 1.94
CA VAL A 145 -10.03 1.96 1.18
C VAL A 145 -8.72 1.44 0.61
N LEU A 146 -8.57 1.43 -0.71
CA LEU A 146 -7.26 1.28 -1.33
C LEU A 146 -6.52 2.61 -1.27
N LEU A 147 -5.27 2.55 -0.85
CA LEU A 147 -4.36 3.68 -0.81
C LEU A 147 -3.23 3.43 -1.80
N LEU A 148 -2.92 4.44 -2.61
CA LEU A 148 -1.70 4.44 -3.40
C LEU A 148 -0.62 5.17 -2.61
N ARG A 149 0.39 4.42 -2.15
CA ARG A 149 1.53 4.97 -1.43
C ARG A 149 2.77 4.94 -2.32
N MET A 150 3.65 5.91 -2.16
CA MET A 150 4.97 5.83 -2.79
C MET A 150 5.81 4.78 -2.09
N LEU A 151 6.63 4.07 -2.87
CA LEU A 151 7.74 3.33 -2.32
C LEU A 151 8.75 4.32 -1.71
N PRO A 152 9.32 4.01 -0.53
CA PRO A 152 10.44 4.78 -0.01
C PRO A 152 11.54 4.91 -1.06
N PHE A 153 12.23 6.05 -1.08
CA PHE A 153 13.34 6.23 -1.99
C PHE A 153 14.39 5.16 -1.64
N GLY A 154 14.94 4.50 -2.66
CA GLY A 154 15.96 3.45 -2.49
C GLY A 154 15.44 2.04 -2.57
N VAL A 155 14.17 1.84 -2.21
CA VAL A 155 13.50 0.56 -2.44
C VAL A 155 13.30 0.42 -3.94
N ARG A 156 14.00 -0.56 -4.53
CA ARG A 156 13.83 -0.96 -5.92
C ARG A 156 12.99 -2.22 -5.96
N ALA A 157 11.77 -2.08 -6.44
CA ALA A 157 10.90 -3.21 -6.71
C ALA A 157 10.53 -3.23 -8.19
N THR A 158 10.50 -4.43 -8.77
CA THR A 158 9.93 -4.67 -10.10
C THR A 158 8.58 -5.31 -9.91
N CYS A 159 7.52 -4.61 -10.29
CA CYS A 159 6.16 -5.07 -10.11
C CYS A 159 5.38 -4.82 -11.40
N ALA A 160 4.36 -5.64 -11.65
CA ALA A 160 3.56 -5.52 -12.86
C ALA A 160 3.00 -4.09 -13.00
N HIS A 161 3.30 -3.45 -14.12
CA HIS A 161 2.85 -2.08 -14.43
C HIS A 161 3.30 -1.01 -13.41
N GLY A 162 4.43 -1.23 -12.73
CA GLY A 162 5.03 -0.28 -11.80
C GLY A 162 4.28 -0.09 -10.47
N LEU A 163 3.43 -1.06 -10.09
CA LEU A 163 2.65 -1.03 -8.86
C LEU A 163 2.78 -2.34 -8.08
N CYS A 164 3.31 -2.27 -6.87
CA CYS A 164 3.43 -3.43 -6.00
C CYS A 164 2.21 -3.62 -5.09
N VAL A 165 1.96 -4.85 -4.64
CA VAL A 165 0.97 -5.17 -3.58
C VAL A 165 1.64 -5.54 -2.27
N ASP A 166 2.95 -5.77 -2.33
CA ASP A 166 3.85 -5.99 -1.22
C ASP A 166 5.13 -5.17 -1.44
N MET A 167 5.78 -4.82 -0.35
CA MET A 167 7.03 -4.11 -0.30
C MET A 167 7.88 -4.80 0.75
N LEU A 168 9.10 -5.13 0.40
CA LEU A 168 10.08 -5.72 1.28
C LEU A 168 11.44 -5.20 0.87
N ASP A 169 12.12 -4.50 1.77
CA ASP A 169 13.47 -4.02 1.53
C ASP A 169 14.47 -5.16 1.76
N ARG A 170 14.59 -6.05 0.77
CA ARG A 170 15.50 -7.22 0.87
C ARG A 170 16.96 -6.87 0.73
N ASP A 171 17.26 -5.81 -0.03
CA ASP A 171 18.60 -5.63 -0.55
C ASP A 171 19.37 -4.55 0.20
N ASN A 172 18.73 -3.57 0.87
CA ASN A 172 19.37 -2.48 1.63
C ASN A 172 20.54 -1.76 0.89
N THR A 173 20.71 -2.01 -0.42
CA THR A 173 21.96 -1.77 -1.17
C THR A 173 22.10 -0.32 -1.64
N ARG A 174 21.09 0.52 -1.38
CA ARG A 174 21.02 1.90 -1.89
C ARG A 174 20.81 2.97 -0.84
N ARG A 175 20.80 2.61 0.45
CA ARG A 175 20.74 3.58 1.56
C ARG A 175 21.79 4.69 1.36
N ASP A 176 23.03 4.29 1.06
CA ASP A 176 24.16 5.21 0.92
C ASP A 176 24.03 6.14 -0.30
N SER A 177 23.53 5.61 -1.43
CA SER A 177 23.30 6.41 -2.64
C SER A 177 22.27 7.53 -2.43
N LEU A 178 21.30 7.33 -1.54
CA LEU A 178 20.29 8.34 -1.24
C LEU A 178 20.74 9.38 -0.24
N GLU A 179 21.69 9.05 0.64
CA GLU A 179 22.24 10.01 1.58
C GLU A 179 22.84 11.21 0.83
N LEU A 180 23.49 10.95 -0.31
CA LEU A 180 24.02 12.00 -1.17
C LEU A 180 22.93 12.87 -1.79
N VAL A 181 21.88 12.24 -2.31
CA VAL A 181 20.73 12.97 -2.87
C VAL A 181 20.06 13.80 -1.76
N TRP A 182 19.90 13.24 -0.57
CA TRP A 182 19.36 13.93 0.60
C TRP A 182 20.22 15.14 0.97
N LYS A 183 21.55 14.99 1.09
CA LYS A 183 22.49 16.09 1.37
C LYS A 183 22.34 17.20 0.34
N LEU A 184 22.34 16.86 -0.95
CA LEU A 184 22.19 17.82 -2.05
C LEU A 184 20.86 18.59 -1.96
N VAL A 185 19.75 17.86 -1.74
CA VAL A 185 18.40 18.43 -1.61
C VAL A 185 18.32 19.39 -0.43
N HIS A 186 18.97 19.07 0.68
CA HIS A 186 18.92 19.90 1.89
C HIS A 186 19.89 21.08 1.83
N ALA A 187 21.01 20.96 1.12
CA ALA A 187 21.91 22.07 0.82
C ALA A 187 21.29 23.07 -0.18
N THR A 188 20.41 22.60 -1.07
CA THR A 188 19.78 23.45 -2.09
C THR A 188 18.55 24.17 -1.52
N SER A 189 18.56 25.51 -1.61
CA SER A 189 17.40 26.34 -1.22
C SER A 189 16.55 26.78 -2.41
N ASP A 190 17.14 26.89 -3.60
CA ASP A 190 16.47 27.37 -4.81
C ASP A 190 16.09 26.18 -5.74
N PRO A 191 14.79 25.94 -5.99
CA PRO A 191 14.34 24.91 -6.93
C PRO A 191 14.95 25.05 -8.34
N ALA A 192 15.22 26.27 -8.79
CA ALA A 192 15.77 26.53 -10.13
C ALA A 192 17.19 25.98 -10.29
N VAL A 193 18.00 25.98 -9.23
CA VAL A 193 19.36 25.42 -9.23
C VAL A 193 19.31 23.91 -9.42
N LEU A 194 18.42 23.22 -8.70
CA LEU A 194 18.24 21.77 -8.82
C LEU A 194 17.74 21.39 -10.23
N GLU A 195 16.83 22.18 -10.78
CA GLU A 195 16.33 21.99 -12.15
C GLU A 195 17.42 22.22 -13.20
N ALA A 196 18.19 23.30 -13.08
CA ALA A 196 19.34 23.56 -13.94
C ALA A 196 20.35 22.40 -13.86
N PHE A 197 20.67 21.91 -12.66
CA PHE A 197 21.59 20.79 -12.48
C PHE A 197 21.15 19.52 -13.19
N MET A 198 19.88 19.12 -13.03
CA MET A 198 19.32 17.93 -13.68
C MET A 198 19.34 18.04 -15.21
N ASN A 199 19.08 19.24 -15.74
CA ASN A 199 18.97 19.51 -17.17
C ASN A 199 20.29 19.92 -17.83
N GLN A 200 21.43 19.75 -17.15
CA GLN A 200 22.76 20.18 -17.63
C GLN A 200 22.83 21.69 -17.95
N GLY A 201 22.01 22.49 -17.29
CA GLY A 201 22.03 23.95 -17.35
C GLY A 201 23.21 24.55 -16.60
N VAL A 202 23.30 25.88 -16.65
CA VAL A 202 24.35 26.64 -15.98
C VAL A 202 24.07 26.69 -14.48
N VAL A 203 25.01 26.13 -13.70
CA VAL A 203 25.07 26.21 -12.25
C VAL A 203 26.40 26.81 -11.82
N SER A 204 26.48 27.40 -10.63
CA SER A 204 27.71 28.08 -10.21
C SER A 204 28.88 27.07 -10.08
N PRO A 205 30.12 27.46 -10.45
CA PRO A 205 31.29 26.58 -10.27
C PRO A 205 31.53 26.19 -8.81
N GLU A 206 31.14 27.05 -7.87
CA GLU A 206 31.22 26.77 -6.43
C GLU A 206 30.29 25.62 -6.03
N TRP A 207 29.02 25.69 -6.43
CA TRP A 207 28.04 24.64 -6.15
C TRP A 207 28.44 23.32 -6.83
N MET A 208 28.99 23.37 -8.04
CA MET A 208 29.52 22.16 -8.70
C MET A 208 30.71 21.54 -7.98
N ARG A 209 31.60 22.35 -7.37
CA ARG A 209 32.68 21.83 -6.53
C ARG A 209 32.14 21.18 -5.26
N GLU A 210 31.12 21.78 -4.66
CA GLU A 210 30.42 21.20 -3.51
C GLU A 210 29.80 19.85 -3.86
N VAL A 211 29.03 19.76 -4.96
CA VAL A 211 28.47 18.49 -5.45
C VAL A 211 29.56 17.45 -5.73
N ALA A 212 30.65 17.85 -6.40
CA ALA A 212 31.76 16.93 -6.67
C ALA A 212 32.42 16.41 -5.39
N SER A 213 32.48 17.23 -4.34
CA SER A 213 33.02 16.82 -3.03
C SER A 213 32.12 15.84 -2.26
N MET A 214 30.84 15.76 -2.62
CA MET A 214 29.89 14.81 -2.02
C MET A 214 29.92 13.43 -2.69
N LEU A 215 30.49 13.29 -3.89
CA LEU A 215 30.50 12.01 -4.61
C LEU A 215 31.28 10.92 -3.85
N ASP A 216 30.80 9.68 -3.95
CA ASP A 216 31.37 8.54 -3.24
C ASP A 216 31.44 7.28 -4.12
N HIS A 217 31.69 6.14 -3.50
CA HIS A 217 31.79 4.86 -4.22
C HIS A 217 30.46 4.35 -4.80
N HIS A 218 29.30 4.82 -4.31
CA HIS A 218 27.97 4.47 -4.82
C HIS A 218 27.55 5.40 -5.96
N ILE A 219 27.80 6.70 -5.84
CA ILE A 219 27.57 7.70 -6.89
C ILE A 219 28.92 8.27 -7.30
N LYS A 220 29.52 7.60 -8.30
CA LYS A 220 30.90 7.88 -8.74
C LYS A 220 31.03 9.13 -9.59
N THR A 221 29.94 9.57 -10.21
CA THR A 221 29.96 10.67 -11.17
C THR A 221 28.77 11.61 -10.97
N VAL A 222 28.94 12.86 -11.39
CA VAL A 222 27.85 13.85 -11.47
C VAL A 222 26.68 13.34 -12.31
N ASP A 223 26.98 12.63 -13.40
CA ASP A 223 25.93 12.11 -14.28
C ASP A 223 25.12 10.99 -13.63
N ASP A 224 25.73 10.18 -12.76
CA ASP A 224 24.99 9.19 -11.98
C ASP A 224 24.04 9.87 -10.98
N LEU A 225 24.50 10.94 -10.32
CA LEU A 225 23.64 11.74 -9.44
C LEU A 225 22.45 12.35 -10.20
N ARG A 226 22.71 12.89 -11.39
CA ARG A 226 21.65 13.40 -12.27
C ARG A 226 20.65 12.32 -12.66
N LYS A 227 21.10 11.12 -13.00
CA LYS A 227 20.19 10.00 -13.33
C LYS A 227 19.29 9.64 -12.16
N GLU A 228 19.80 9.63 -10.93
CA GLU A 228 19.01 9.36 -9.73
C GLU A 228 17.99 10.49 -9.47
N LEU A 229 18.38 11.76 -9.59
CA LEU A 229 17.45 12.89 -9.48
C LEU A 229 16.37 12.87 -10.57
N LEU A 230 16.72 12.58 -11.82
CA LEU A 230 15.77 12.44 -12.92
C LEU A 230 14.82 11.25 -12.71
N ALA A 231 15.32 10.15 -12.13
CA ALA A 231 14.47 9.05 -11.71
C ALA A 231 13.46 9.55 -10.66
N LEU A 232 13.88 10.24 -9.60
CA LEU A 232 12.96 10.80 -8.59
C LEU A 232 11.98 11.82 -9.19
N ARG A 233 12.42 12.62 -10.16
CA ARG A 233 11.58 13.58 -10.90
C ARG A 233 10.44 12.87 -11.62
N ARG A 234 10.70 11.73 -12.27
CA ARG A 234 9.64 10.91 -12.89
C ARG A 234 8.62 10.40 -11.87
N THR A 235 9.06 9.96 -10.68
CA THR A 235 8.12 9.59 -9.59
C THR A 235 7.25 10.77 -9.21
N TYR A 236 7.86 11.94 -8.99
CA TYR A 236 7.16 13.18 -8.64
C TYR A 236 6.13 13.58 -9.71
N GLU A 237 6.47 13.48 -10.99
CA GLU A 237 5.55 13.80 -12.09
C GLU A 237 4.35 12.86 -12.13
N ILE A 238 4.57 11.55 -11.93
CA ILE A 238 3.47 10.59 -11.80
C ILE A 238 2.62 10.94 -10.58
N TYR A 239 3.24 11.19 -9.43
CA TYR A 239 2.56 11.57 -8.20
C TYR A 239 1.68 12.81 -8.40
N GLN A 240 2.22 13.90 -8.97
CA GLN A 240 1.47 15.12 -9.26
C GLN A 240 0.36 14.92 -10.32
N SER A 241 0.45 13.88 -11.15
CA SER A 241 -0.59 13.55 -12.14
C SER A 241 -1.77 12.76 -11.56
N LEU A 242 -1.67 12.27 -10.32
CA LEU A 242 -2.73 11.48 -9.68
C LEU A 242 -3.98 12.33 -9.47
N ALA A 243 -5.14 11.81 -9.90
CA ALA A 243 -6.43 12.42 -9.60
C ALA A 243 -6.85 12.17 -8.14
N THR A 244 -6.40 11.06 -7.56
CA THR A 244 -6.62 10.69 -6.16
C THR A 244 -5.51 9.76 -5.67
N THR A 245 -5.20 9.78 -4.38
CA THR A 245 -4.34 8.78 -3.72
C THR A 245 -5.13 7.69 -2.99
N ARG A 246 -6.48 7.76 -3.04
CA ARG A 246 -7.38 6.85 -2.33
C ARG A 246 -8.60 6.48 -3.15
N VAL A 247 -9.01 5.21 -3.05
CA VAL A 247 -10.19 4.68 -3.72
C VAL A 247 -10.97 3.80 -2.76
N THR A 248 -12.22 4.16 -2.48
CA THR A 248 -13.10 3.32 -1.66
C THR A 248 -13.64 2.17 -2.50
N LEU A 249 -13.58 0.98 -1.93
CA LEU A 249 -14.12 -0.26 -2.45
C LEU A 249 -15.35 -0.68 -1.65
N SER A 250 -16.32 -1.30 -2.32
CA SER A 250 -17.44 -1.98 -1.68
C SER A 250 -17.39 -3.47 -2.00
N TRP A 251 -17.60 -4.31 -0.99
CA TRP A 251 -17.66 -5.75 -1.19
C TRP A 251 -18.98 -6.17 -1.86
N ASN A 252 -18.87 -6.79 -3.03
CA ASN A 252 -19.97 -7.41 -3.74
C ASN A 252 -20.08 -8.88 -3.34
N ARG A 253 -21.08 -9.20 -2.51
CA ARG A 253 -21.28 -10.56 -1.98
C ARG A 253 -21.60 -11.59 -3.07
N VAL A 254 -22.30 -11.18 -4.12
CA VAL A 254 -22.74 -12.08 -5.21
C VAL A 254 -21.54 -12.48 -6.06
N ALA A 255 -20.75 -11.49 -6.49
CA ALA A 255 -19.56 -11.73 -7.29
C ALA A 255 -18.34 -12.15 -6.44
N SER A 256 -18.44 -12.10 -5.11
CA SER A 256 -17.36 -12.38 -4.15
C SER A 256 -16.07 -11.61 -4.46
N ARG A 257 -16.23 -10.33 -4.80
CA ARG A 257 -15.16 -9.39 -5.18
C ARG A 257 -15.48 -7.98 -4.73
N PHE A 258 -14.50 -7.10 -4.73
CA PHE A 258 -14.66 -5.68 -4.54
C PHE A 258 -14.99 -4.97 -5.86
N ASP A 259 -15.87 -3.98 -5.73
CA ASP A 259 -16.19 -3.00 -6.76
C ASP A 259 -15.76 -1.61 -6.29
N VAL A 260 -15.36 -0.73 -7.21
CA VAL A 260 -15.05 0.68 -6.87
C VAL A 260 -16.34 1.39 -6.46
N ALA A 261 -16.40 1.81 -5.20
CA ALA A 261 -17.55 2.50 -4.64
C ALA A 261 -17.62 3.93 -5.19
N ASN A 262 -18.67 4.25 -5.95
CA ASN A 262 -18.87 5.57 -6.58
C ASN A 262 -17.63 6.12 -7.30
N LYS A 263 -17.54 5.93 -8.62
CA LYS A 263 -16.49 6.55 -9.47
C LYS A 263 -16.41 8.09 -9.35
N LYS A 264 -17.41 8.74 -8.75
CA LYS A 264 -17.42 10.17 -8.40
C LYS A 264 -16.83 10.47 -7.01
N ALA A 265 -16.12 9.52 -6.39
CA ALA A 265 -15.43 9.74 -5.13
C ALA A 265 -14.63 11.05 -5.21
N GLN A 266 -14.73 11.86 -4.14
CA GLN A 266 -14.14 13.19 -4.11
C GLN A 266 -12.68 13.13 -4.53
N PRO A 267 -12.26 13.90 -5.56
CA PRO A 267 -10.87 14.00 -5.91
C PRO A 267 -10.09 14.42 -4.66
N SER A 268 -9.17 13.57 -4.23
CA SER A 268 -8.18 13.93 -3.22
C SER A 268 -6.81 13.81 -3.87
N PRO A 269 -6.50 14.73 -4.82
CA PRO A 269 -5.19 14.75 -5.43
C PRO A 269 -4.14 15.00 -4.35
N PRO A 270 -2.90 14.59 -4.59
CA PRO A 270 -1.82 14.93 -3.67
C PRO A 270 -1.62 16.44 -3.58
N PRO A 271 -1.02 16.94 -2.48
CA PRO A 271 -0.69 18.35 -2.35
C PRO A 271 0.20 18.83 -3.50
N ARG A 272 -0.14 20.00 -4.07
CA ARG A 272 0.71 20.68 -5.05
C ARG A 272 1.93 21.25 -4.34
N ARG A 273 3.11 20.85 -4.79
CA ARG A 273 4.41 21.23 -4.24
C ARG A 273 5.40 21.33 -5.37
N THR A 274 6.50 22.03 -5.18
CA THR A 274 7.65 21.96 -6.09
C THR A 274 8.36 20.60 -5.96
N PHE A 275 9.20 20.26 -6.93
CA PHE A 275 10.01 19.04 -6.84
C PHE A 275 10.97 19.07 -5.64
N LEU A 276 11.54 20.24 -5.33
CA LEU A 276 12.43 20.39 -4.17
C LEU A 276 11.68 20.18 -2.85
N GLU A 277 10.48 20.75 -2.69
CA GLU A 277 9.63 20.54 -1.51
C GLU A 277 9.21 19.07 -1.37
N PHE A 278 8.84 18.43 -2.48
CA PHE A 278 8.53 17.00 -2.52
C PHE A 278 9.71 16.15 -2.01
N LEU A 279 10.93 16.50 -2.41
CA LEU A 279 12.14 15.84 -1.93
C LEU A 279 12.50 16.20 -0.48
N LYS A 280 12.13 17.36 0.06
CA LYS A 280 12.45 17.72 1.45
C LYS A 280 11.49 17.11 2.47
N GLU A 281 10.21 17.09 2.16
CA GLU A 281 9.17 16.62 3.08
C GLU A 281 8.98 15.10 3.07
N SER A 282 9.62 14.41 2.13
CA SER A 282 9.51 12.98 2.03
C SER A 282 10.13 12.27 3.24
N HIS A 283 9.31 11.60 4.04
CA HIS A 283 9.74 10.55 4.98
C HIS A 283 10.39 9.33 4.28
N PHE A 284 10.64 9.44 2.97
CA PHE A 284 11.09 8.38 2.07
C PHE A 284 12.62 8.24 2.02
N TRP A 285 13.38 9.07 2.73
CA TRP A 285 14.86 9.02 2.75
C TRP A 285 15.46 7.97 3.67
N GLN A 286 14.67 7.46 4.61
CA GLN A 286 15.13 6.44 5.54
C GLN A 286 14.46 5.13 5.18
N PRO A 287 15.23 4.12 4.73
CA PRO A 287 14.88 2.78 5.15
C PRO A 287 14.95 2.79 6.68
N VAL A 288 13.85 2.59 7.37
CA VAL A 288 13.82 2.54 8.85
C VAL A 288 14.55 1.28 9.34
N CYS A 289 15.72 1.50 9.96
CA CYS A 289 16.65 0.55 10.60
C CYS A 289 17.22 -0.57 9.71
#